data_AF-A0A2T0QIL4-F1
#
_entry.id   AF-A0A2T0QIL4-F1
#
_cell.length_a   1.000
_cell.length_b   1.000
_cell.length_c   1.000
_cell.angle_alpha   90.00
_cell.angle_beta   90.00
_cell.angle_gamma   90.00
#
_symmetry.space_group_name_H-M   'P 1'
#
loop_
_entity.id
_entity.type
_entity.pdbx_description
1 polymer ?
#
loop_
_entity_poly.entity_id
_entity_poly.type
_entity_poly.pdbx_seq_one_letter_code
_entity_poly.pdbx_strand_id
1 'polypeptide(L)'
;MATQTVTRNTGSSAAGAPRNGTTARKNWIGGAFGWLWLLVVLIPIYWIVITSFKTSANYFGTNPLIPPSSPTLDNYKMVLEADFLRYFGNSLIVTVGATVPAVLISFMAAFAIVRGGGRWLKAV
;
A
#
# COMPACT_ATOMS: atom_id res chain seq x y z
N MET A 1 34.03 -61.24 -24.68
CA MET A 1 33.10 -60.69 -25.69
C MET A 1 31.69 -60.69 -25.11
N ALA A 2 31.16 -59.50 -24.80
CA ALA A 2 29.73 -59.11 -24.76
C ALA A 2 29.60 -57.86 -23.88
N THR A 3 30.03 -56.71 -24.42
CA THR A 3 29.73 -55.39 -23.86
C THR A 3 28.29 -55.07 -24.26
N GLN A 4 27.33 -55.15 -23.33
CA GLN A 4 26.00 -54.63 -23.58
C GLN A 4 25.93 -53.16 -23.19
N THR A 5 25.79 -52.34 -24.23
CA THR A 5 25.53 -50.91 -24.24
C THR A 5 24.31 -50.57 -23.37
N VAL A 6 24.54 -49.86 -22.26
CA VAL A 6 23.47 -49.23 -21.50
C VAL A 6 22.91 -48.07 -22.33
N THR A 7 21.77 -48.32 -22.98
CA THR A 7 21.00 -47.32 -23.72
C THR A 7 20.40 -46.31 -22.74
N ARG A 8 20.75 -45.02 -22.93
CA ARG A 8 20.17 -43.86 -22.24
C ARG A 8 18.64 -43.89 -22.31
N ASN A 9 17.98 -43.85 -21.16
CA ASN A 9 16.59 -43.41 -21.06
C ASN A 9 16.55 -41.90 -20.77
N THR A 10 16.72 -41.07 -21.80
CA THR A 10 16.31 -39.65 -21.76
C THR A 10 14.83 -39.56 -22.08
N GLY A 11 14.02 -40.18 -21.23
CA GLY A 11 12.56 -40.13 -21.28
C GLY A 11 12.06 -39.04 -20.34
N SER A 12 11.63 -37.92 -20.92
CA SER A 12 10.46 -37.15 -20.48
C SER A 12 10.13 -37.15 -18.98
N SER A 13 10.62 -36.14 -18.26
CA SER A 13 9.96 -35.69 -17.02
C SER A 13 9.81 -34.16 -17.04
N ALA A 14 9.35 -33.66 -18.19
CA ALA A 14 8.66 -32.38 -18.30
C ALA A 14 7.16 -32.62 -18.09
N ALA A 15 6.78 -33.17 -16.93
CA ALA A 15 5.38 -33.25 -16.55
C ALA A 15 5.01 -31.93 -15.87
N GLY A 16 4.51 -31.00 -16.67
CA GLY A 16 3.99 -29.71 -16.21
C GLY A 16 2.96 -29.93 -15.11
N ALA A 17 3.24 -29.41 -13.93
CA ALA A 17 2.25 -29.34 -12.86
C ALA A 17 1.01 -28.61 -13.39
N PRO A 18 -0.22 -29.11 -13.13
CA PRO A 18 -1.43 -28.40 -13.53
C PRO A 18 -1.44 -27.06 -12.81
N ARG A 19 -1.35 -25.97 -13.58
CA ARG A 19 -1.62 -24.62 -13.10
C ARG A 19 -3.10 -24.62 -12.76
N ASN A 20 -3.41 -24.85 -11.49
CA ASN A 20 -4.78 -24.87 -10.98
C ASN A 20 -5.32 -23.45 -11.17
N GLY A 21 -5.94 -23.20 -12.32
CA GLY A 21 -6.64 -21.98 -12.64
C GLY A 21 -7.84 -21.92 -11.72
N THR A 22 -7.66 -21.30 -10.57
CA THR A 22 -8.77 -20.88 -9.71
C THR A 22 -9.64 -19.98 -10.57
N THR A 23 -10.70 -20.54 -11.14
CA THR A 23 -11.81 -19.78 -11.70
C THR A 23 -12.34 -18.93 -10.56
N ALA A 24 -11.92 -17.67 -10.52
CA ALA A 24 -12.39 -16.69 -9.56
C ALA A 24 -13.90 -16.53 -9.80
N ARG A 25 -14.72 -17.22 -9.01
CA ARG A 25 -16.16 -16.97 -8.98
C ARG A 25 -16.33 -15.49 -8.67
N LYS A 26 -17.00 -14.76 -9.56
CA LYS A 26 -17.26 -13.33 -9.41
C LYS A 26 -18.06 -13.10 -8.12
N ASN A 27 -17.39 -12.65 -7.06
CA ASN A 27 -18.00 -12.41 -5.76
C ASN A 27 -18.66 -11.03 -5.74
N TRP A 28 -19.85 -10.92 -6.33
CA TRP A 28 -20.63 -9.68 -6.36
C TRP A 28 -20.96 -9.15 -4.96
N ILE A 29 -21.15 -10.04 -3.99
CA ILE A 29 -21.42 -9.68 -2.59
C ILE A 29 -20.19 -8.99 -1.99
N GLY A 30 -19.01 -9.60 -2.15
CA GLY A 30 -17.75 -8.97 -1.72
C GLY A 30 -17.49 -7.63 -2.42
N GLY A 31 -17.82 -7.53 -3.71
CA GLY A 31 -17.77 -6.27 -4.45
C GLY A 31 -18.70 -5.20 -3.85
N ALA A 32 -19.96 -5.55 -3.59
CA ALA A 32 -20.95 -4.63 -3.02
C ALA A 32 -20.55 -4.15 -1.61
N PHE A 33 -20.06 -5.04 -0.75
CA PHE A 33 -19.52 -4.66 0.55
C PHE A 33 -18.29 -3.76 0.43
N GLY A 34 -17.38 -4.03 -0.51
CA GLY A 34 -16.23 -3.18 -0.79
C GLY A 34 -16.63 -1.76 -1.22
N TRP A 35 -17.63 -1.65 -2.10
CA TRP A 35 -18.18 -0.36 -2.52
C TRP A 35 -18.87 0.38 -1.38
N LEU A 36 -19.65 -0.32 -0.55
CA LEU A 36 -20.29 0.28 0.62
C LEU A 36 -19.23 0.82 1.61
N TRP A 37 -18.18 0.03 1.88
CA TRP A 37 -17.09 0.44 2.76
C TRP A 37 -16.33 1.64 2.20
N LEU A 38 -16.08 1.68 0.90
CA LEU A 38 -15.48 2.83 0.23
C LEU A 38 -16.29 4.11 0.47
N LEU A 39 -17.62 4.05 0.34
CA LEU A 39 -18.49 5.21 0.61
C LEU A 39 -18.34 5.70 2.04
N VAL A 40 -18.30 4.80 3.02
CA VAL A 40 -18.11 5.16 4.44
C VAL A 40 -16.78 5.88 4.66
N VAL A 41 -15.69 5.40 4.05
CA VAL A 41 -14.36 6.02 4.13
C VAL A 41 -14.31 7.38 3.44
N LEU A 42 -15.11 7.59 2.39
CA LEU A 42 -15.16 8.86 1.66
C LEU A 42 -15.87 9.97 2.43
N ILE A 43 -16.77 9.67 3.37
CA ILE A 43 -17.48 10.68 4.17
C ILE A 43 -16.51 11.64 4.90
N PRO A 44 -15.57 11.17 5.74
CA PRO A 44 -14.63 12.07 6.42
C PRO A 44 -13.68 12.79 5.44
N ILE A 45 -13.31 12.16 4.33
CA ILE A 45 -12.49 12.80 3.28
C ILE A 45 -13.26 13.95 2.63
N TYR A 46 -14.52 13.72 2.27
CA TYR A 46 -15.41 14.75 1.75
C TYR A 46 -15.52 15.92 2.72
N TRP A 47 -15.69 15.63 4.02
CA TRP A 47 -15.76 16.67 5.05
C TRP A 47 -14.50 17.53 5.12
N ILE A 48 -13.31 16.93 5.08
CA ILE A 48 -12.02 17.66 5.03
C ILE A 48 -11.93 18.55 3.79
N VAL A 49 -12.36 18.04 2.63
CA VAL A 49 -12.31 18.80 1.37
C VAL A 49 -13.27 19.98 1.39
N ILE A 50 -14.52 19.82 1.81
CA ILE A 50 -15.47 20.95 1.81
C ILE A 50 -15.11 22.00 2.87
N THR A 51 -14.50 21.57 3.97
CA THR A 51 -14.07 22.49 5.04
C THR A 51 -12.83 23.28 4.67
N SER A 52 -11.92 22.73 3.86
CA SER A 52 -10.74 23.47 3.39
C SER A 52 -11.09 24.67 2.51
N PHE A 53 -12.26 24.65 1.85
CA PHE A 53 -12.77 25.78 1.05
C PHE A 53 -13.70 26.74 1.80
N LYS A 54 -13.99 26.50 3.09
CA LYS A 54 -14.83 27.40 3.93
C LYS A 54 -13.98 28.55 4.50
N THR A 55 -14.56 29.74 4.63
CA THR A 55 -13.93 30.85 5.34
C THR A 55 -13.93 30.61 6.85
N SER A 56 -12.93 31.15 7.57
CA SER A 56 -12.82 31.00 9.03
C SER A 56 -14.05 31.49 9.79
N ALA A 57 -14.73 32.53 9.27
CA ALA A 57 -15.96 33.08 9.84
C ALA A 57 -17.18 32.15 9.69
N ASN A 58 -17.27 31.41 8.57
CA ASN A 58 -18.39 30.52 8.28
C ASN A 58 -18.21 29.10 8.84
N TYR A 59 -17.06 28.79 9.43
CA TYR A 59 -16.74 27.47 9.98
C TYR A 59 -17.68 27.07 11.13
N PHE A 60 -18.02 28.00 12.02
CA PHE A 60 -18.83 27.73 13.22
C PHE A 60 -20.35 27.90 13.01
N GLY A 61 -20.77 28.60 11.95
CA GLY A 61 -22.18 29.00 11.75
C GLY A 61 -22.97 28.14 10.76
N THR A 62 -22.31 27.26 9.99
CA THR A 62 -22.95 26.49 8.90
C THR A 62 -22.87 24.99 9.17
N ASN A 63 -23.90 24.23 8.76
CA ASN A 63 -23.88 22.77 8.84
C ASN A 63 -22.59 22.20 8.18
N PRO A 64 -21.84 21.34 8.88
CA PRO A 64 -20.50 20.90 8.47
C PRO A 64 -20.50 20.11 7.15
N LEU A 65 -21.60 19.47 6.76
CA LEU A 65 -21.70 18.63 5.56
C LEU A 65 -22.14 19.38 4.30
N ILE A 66 -22.59 20.63 4.44
CA ILE A 66 -23.08 21.44 3.32
C ILE A 66 -21.89 22.15 2.65
N PRO A 67 -21.73 22.07 1.32
CA PRO A 67 -20.72 22.82 0.59
C PRO A 67 -20.81 24.34 0.84
N PRO A 68 -19.68 25.07 0.86
CA PRO A 68 -19.71 26.52 1.01
C PRO A 68 -20.44 27.19 -0.17
N SER A 69 -21.26 28.21 0.12
CA SER A 69 -21.90 29.05 -0.90
C SER A 69 -20.90 29.87 -1.72
N SER A 70 -19.80 30.26 -1.09
CA SER A 70 -18.66 30.96 -1.72
C SER A 70 -17.35 30.23 -1.37
N PRO A 71 -16.89 29.27 -2.19
CA PRO A 71 -15.63 28.58 -1.95
C PRO A 71 -14.43 29.55 -2.06
N THR A 72 -13.48 29.48 -1.13
CA THR A 72 -12.27 30.31 -1.15
C THR A 72 -10.99 29.48 -1.05
N LEU A 73 -9.87 30.06 -1.51
CA LEU A 73 -8.54 29.44 -1.44
C LEU A 73 -7.64 30.10 -0.38
N ASP A 74 -8.20 30.96 0.46
CA ASP A 74 -7.42 31.77 1.40
C ASP A 74 -6.73 30.91 2.46
N ASN A 75 -7.37 29.82 2.89
CA ASN A 75 -6.76 28.84 3.80
C ASN A 75 -5.48 28.23 3.21
N TYR A 76 -5.48 27.94 1.90
CA TYR A 76 -4.29 27.40 1.23
C TYR A 76 -3.17 28.43 1.12
N LYS A 77 -3.49 29.68 0.79
CA LYS A 77 -2.51 30.77 0.76
C LYS A 77 -1.89 31.00 2.14
N MET A 78 -2.71 31.05 3.18
CA MET A 78 -2.28 31.20 4.57
C MET A 78 -1.29 30.10 4.98
N VAL A 79 -1.55 28.85 4.61
CA VAL A 79 -0.64 27.73 4.90
C VAL A 79 0.68 27.87 4.12
N LEU A 80 0.62 28.21 2.83
CA LEU A 80 1.82 28.37 2.01
C LEU A 80 2.73 29.51 2.49
N GLU A 81 2.15 30.59 3.03
CA GLU A 81 2.88 31.70 3.65
C GLU A 81 3.47 31.33 5.02
N ALA A 82 2.87 30.37 5.73
CA ALA A 82 3.28 29.93 7.07
C ALA A 82 4.40 28.87 7.07
N ASP A 83 5.43 29.04 6.22
CA ASP A 83 6.59 28.14 6.11
C ASP A 83 6.25 26.66 5.83
N PHE A 84 5.08 26.37 5.24
CA PHE A 84 4.63 24.99 4.99
C PHE A 84 5.67 24.13 4.26
N LEU A 85 6.38 24.68 3.28
CA LEU A 85 7.41 23.96 2.53
C LEU A 85 8.55 23.47 3.43
N ARG A 86 8.92 24.25 4.46
CA ARG A 86 9.96 23.87 5.41
C ARG A 86 9.49 22.72 6.29
N TYR A 87 8.26 22.78 6.81
CA TYR A 87 7.69 21.69 7.60
C TYR A 87 7.53 20.41 6.77
N PHE A 88 7.03 20.53 5.54
CA PHE A 88 6.91 19.43 4.60
C PHE A 88 8.28 18.80 4.28
N GLY A 89 9.29 19.63 4.02
CA GLY A 89 10.66 19.17 3.78
C GLY A 89 11.26 18.42 4.97
N ASN A 90 11.07 18.91 6.20
CA ASN A 90 11.52 18.23 7.42
C ASN A 90 10.88 16.84 7.55
N SER A 91 9.56 16.74 7.37
CA SER A 91 8.86 15.46 7.41
C SER A 91 9.32 14.49 6.33
N LEU A 92 9.59 15.00 5.12
CA LEU A 92 10.12 14.20 4.02
C LEU A 92 11.51 13.65 4.36
N ILE A 93 12.41 14.49 4.88
CA ILE A 93 13.76 14.09 5.29
C ILE A 93 13.70 13.01 6.37
N VAL A 94 12.86 13.19 7.40
CA VAL A 94 12.70 12.20 8.48
C VAL A 94 12.12 10.89 7.95
N THR A 95 11.09 10.96 7.10
CA THR A 95 10.45 9.77 6.53
C THR A 95 11.41 8.96 5.68
N VAL A 96 12.14 9.63 4.76
CA VAL A 96 13.12 8.97 3.90
C VAL A 96 14.30 8.46 4.73
N GLY A 97 14.80 9.29 5.65
CA GLY A 97 15.91 8.95 6.55
C GLY A 97 15.62 7.77 7.46
N ALA A 98 14.36 7.54 7.85
CA ALA A 98 13.95 6.36 8.60
C ALA A 98 13.69 5.15 7.68
N THR A 99 12.99 5.36 6.56
CA THR A 99 12.53 4.27 5.68
C THR A 99 13.68 3.57 4.97
N VAL A 100 14.65 4.32 4.42
CA VAL A 100 15.77 3.74 3.66
C VAL A 100 16.59 2.75 4.51
N PRO A 101 17.16 3.14 5.66
CA PRO A 101 17.91 2.19 6.48
C PRO A 101 17.03 1.07 7.02
N ALA A 102 15.76 1.34 7.38
CA ALA A 102 14.84 0.31 7.83
C ALA A 102 14.62 -0.77 6.75
N VAL A 103 14.38 -0.38 5.51
CA VAL A 103 14.21 -1.31 4.37
C VAL A 103 15.51 -2.05 4.08
N LEU A 104 16.66 -1.36 4.09
CA LEU A 104 17.95 -2.01 3.84
C LEU A 104 18.26 -3.09 4.89
N ILE A 105 18.11 -2.76 6.17
CA ILE A 105 18.36 -3.70 7.27
C ILE A 105 17.33 -4.84 7.25
N SER A 106 16.05 -4.51 7.06
CA SER A 106 14.97 -5.48 6.90
C SER A 106 15.27 -6.48 5.77
N PHE A 107 15.71 -5.98 4.62
CA PHE A 107 16.04 -6.80 3.46
C PHE A 107 17.23 -7.72 3.72
N MET A 108 18.32 -7.20 4.31
CA MET A 108 19.48 -8.02 4.67
C MET A 108 19.14 -9.09 5.71
N ALA A 109 18.35 -8.74 6.73
CA ALA A 109 17.87 -9.67 7.74
C ALA A 109 16.98 -10.75 7.14
N ALA A 110 16.02 -10.39 6.29
CA ALA A 110 15.15 -11.33 5.59
C ALA A 110 15.96 -12.30 4.72
N PHE A 111 16.98 -11.82 4.00
CA PHE A 111 17.87 -12.68 3.22
C PHE A 111 18.65 -13.66 4.10
N ALA A 112 19.21 -13.19 5.22
CA ALA A 112 19.92 -14.04 6.17
C ALA A 112 19.00 -15.09 6.80
N ILE A 113 17.74 -14.76 7.10
CA ILE A 113 16.77 -15.72 7.65
C ILE A 113 16.37 -16.77 6.61
N VAL A 114 16.06 -16.34 5.38
CA VAL A 114 15.58 -17.26 4.33
C VAL A 114 16.70 -18.16 3.80
N ARG A 115 17.94 -17.65 3.71
CA ARG A 115 19.06 -18.38 3.10
C ARG A 115 20.11 -18.87 4.09
N GLY A 116 20.14 -18.34 5.30
CA GLY A 116 21.05 -18.80 6.35
C GLY A 116 20.62 -20.17 6.87
N GLY A 117 21.39 -21.20 6.56
CA GLY A 117 21.20 -22.58 7.06
C GLY A 117 21.46 -22.74 8.57
N GLY A 118 21.25 -21.69 9.37
CA GLY A 118 21.52 -21.67 10.80
C GLY A 118 20.58 -22.62 11.56
N ARG A 119 21.17 -23.57 12.29
CA ARG A 119 20.47 -24.56 13.12
C ARG A 119 19.53 -23.94 14.18
N TRP A 120 19.66 -22.65 14.47
CA TRP A 120 18.87 -21.89 15.43
C TRP A 120 17.46 -21.49 14.94
N LEU A 121 17.23 -21.41 13.62
CA LEU A 121 15.91 -21.07 13.05
C LEU A 121 14.96 -22.27 12.94
N LYS A 122 15.44 -23.49 13.21
CA LYS A 122 14.61 -24.72 13.18
C LYS A 122 14.06 -25.15 14.55
N ALA A 123 14.44 -24.44 15.61
CA ALA A 123 14.07 -24.77 16.99
C ALA A 123 13.05 -23.81 17.62
N VAL A 124 12.60 -22.80 16.85
CA VAL A 124 11.47 -21.92 17.15
C VAL A 124 10.40 -22.18 16.09
#